data_AF-X1E8Z7-F1
#
_entry.id   AF-X1E8Z7-F1
#
_cell.length_a   1.000
_cell.length_b   1.000
_cell.length_c   1.000
_cell.angle_alpha   90.00
_cell.angle_beta   90.00
_cell.angle_gamma   90.00
#
_symmetry.space_group_name_H-M   'P 1'
#
loop_
_entity.id
_entity.type
_entity.pdbx_description
1 polymer ?
#
loop_
_entity_poly.entity_id
_entity_poly.type
_entity_poly.pdbx_seq_one_letter_code
_entity_poly.pdbx_strand_id
1 'polypeptide(L)'
;MRKFIHKELASGKWFKLSLAEQLANIGSEVSRACKWQGKDENIFWGAVVRTLELFDLTLMDSRWRGRLREIARVREVFCDAITGGRE
;
A
#
# COMPACT_ATOMS: atom_id res chain seq x y z
N MET A 1 19.70 -2.06 -0.04
CA MET A 1 18.90 -2.30 1.18
C MET A 1 17.57 -1.56 1.01
N ARG A 2 16.42 -2.25 1.08
CA ARG A 2 15.10 -1.62 0.87
C ARG A 2 14.87 -0.64 2.04
N LYS A 3 14.65 0.66 1.74
CA LYS A 3 14.45 1.69 2.77
C LYS A 3 12.97 1.75 3.13
N PHE A 4 12.60 1.27 4.31
CA PHE A 4 11.22 1.30 4.77
C PHE A 4 10.88 2.63 5.46
N ILE A 5 9.78 3.26 5.06
CA ILE A 5 9.13 4.39 5.73
C ILE A 5 8.58 3.90 7.08
N HIS A 6 7.80 2.82 7.08
CA HIS A 6 7.28 2.20 8.30
C HIS A 6 8.24 1.16 8.88
N LYS A 7 9.37 1.63 9.42
CA LYS A 7 10.43 0.76 9.99
C LYS A 7 9.91 -0.25 11.01
N GLU A 8 9.00 0.19 11.89
CA GLU A 8 8.38 -0.65 12.93
C GLU A 8 7.42 -1.70 12.38
N LEU A 9 6.74 -1.40 11.28
CA LEU A 9 5.86 -2.37 10.63
C LEU A 9 6.71 -3.41 9.90
N ALA A 10 7.72 -2.95 9.17
CA ALA A 10 8.69 -3.80 8.47
C ALA A 10 9.52 -4.69 9.40
N SER A 11 9.72 -4.31 10.67
CA SER A 11 10.48 -5.09 11.66
C SER A 11 9.74 -6.32 12.20
N GLY A 12 8.52 -6.59 11.73
CA GLY A 12 7.77 -7.81 12.07
C GLY A 12 6.33 -7.58 12.48
N LYS A 13 5.98 -6.36 12.93
CA LYS A 13 4.62 -6.06 13.41
C LYS A 13 3.58 -6.21 12.29
N TRP A 14 3.92 -5.86 11.06
CA TRP A 14 3.01 -5.99 9.91
C TRP A 14 2.55 -7.43 9.69
N PHE A 15 3.46 -8.39 9.84
CA PHE A 15 3.19 -9.82 9.62
C PHE A 15 2.42 -10.47 10.77
N LYS A 16 2.05 -9.71 11.81
CA LYS A 16 1.15 -10.17 12.88
C LYS A 16 -0.30 -9.78 12.63
N LEU A 17 -0.54 -8.75 11.81
CA LEU A 17 -1.88 -8.32 11.42
C LEU A 17 -2.55 -9.40 10.56
N SER A 18 -3.87 -9.50 10.67
CA SER A 18 -4.71 -10.23 9.71
C SER A 18 -4.67 -9.54 8.35
N LEU A 19 -5.06 -10.26 7.29
CA LEU A 19 -5.15 -9.66 5.95
C LEU A 19 -6.11 -8.45 5.94
N ALA A 20 -7.23 -8.54 6.67
CA ALA A 20 -8.19 -7.45 6.78
C ALA A 20 -7.59 -6.20 7.42
N GLU A 21 -6.79 -6.35 8.48
CA GLU A 21 -6.09 -5.22 9.12
C GLU A 21 -5.01 -4.63 8.22
N GLN A 22 -4.23 -5.46 7.52
CA GLN A 22 -3.25 -4.98 6.54
C GLN A 22 -3.93 -4.15 5.44
N LEU A 23 -5.04 -4.65 4.88
CA LEU A 23 -5.84 -3.96 3.88
C LEU A 23 -6.51 -2.70 4.42
N ALA A 24 -6.96 -2.67 5.67
CA ALA A 24 -7.53 -1.47 6.30
C ALA A 24 -6.49 -0.34 6.47
N ASN A 25 -5.25 -0.71 6.84
CA ASN A 25 -4.14 0.24 6.91
C ASN A 25 -3.76 0.78 5.52
N ILE A 26 -3.68 -0.10 4.51
CA ILE A 26 -3.52 0.30 3.10
C ILE A 26 -4.64 1.26 2.68
N GLY A 27 -5.90 0.93 2.98
CA GLY A 27 -7.07 1.75 2.62
C GLY A 27 -7.05 3.15 3.24
N SER A 28 -6.57 3.29 4.47
CA SER A 28 -6.37 4.60 5.13
C SER A 28 -5.41 5.50 4.34
N GLU A 29 -4.41 4.87 3.72
CA GLU A 29 -3.36 5.52 2.97
C GLU A 29 -3.79 5.87 1.54
N VAL A 30 -4.57 4.99 0.90
CA VAL A 30 -5.31 5.28 -0.33
C VAL A 30 -6.27 6.46 -0.13
N SER A 31 -7.06 6.45 0.95
CA SER A 31 -7.98 7.56 1.29
C SER A 31 -7.21 8.88 1.45
N ARG A 32 -6.03 8.84 2.07
CA ARG A 32 -5.16 10.02 2.20
C ARG A 32 -4.66 10.51 0.84
N ALA A 33 -4.23 9.60 -0.06
CA ALA A 33 -3.84 9.98 -1.42
C ALA A 33 -5.01 10.65 -2.14
N CYS A 34 -6.19 10.03 -2.16
CA CYS A 34 -7.40 10.59 -2.76
C CYS A 34 -7.76 11.98 -2.19
N LYS A 35 -7.68 12.15 -0.86
CA LYS A 35 -8.00 13.42 -0.18
C LYS A 35 -7.13 14.59 -0.65
N TRP A 36 -5.84 14.33 -0.91
CA TRP A 36 -4.82 15.36 -1.16
C TRP A 36 -4.44 15.50 -2.64
N GLN A 37 -4.95 14.63 -3.50
CA GLN A 37 -4.78 14.73 -4.95
C GLN A 37 -5.25 16.11 -5.46
N GLY A 38 -4.39 16.79 -6.22
CA GLY A 38 -4.65 18.14 -6.74
C GLY A 38 -4.72 19.25 -5.68
N LYS A 39 -4.42 18.96 -4.41
CA LYS A 39 -4.43 19.94 -3.31
C LYS A 39 -3.03 20.19 -2.75
N ASP A 40 -2.30 19.11 -2.45
CA ASP A 40 -0.93 19.18 -1.96
C ASP A 40 -0.15 17.98 -2.49
N GLU A 41 0.75 18.25 -3.42
CA GLU A 41 1.58 17.23 -4.09
C GLU A 41 2.48 16.49 -3.10
N ASN A 42 3.03 17.17 -2.09
CA ASN A 42 3.93 16.52 -1.13
C ASN A 42 3.18 15.51 -0.27
N ILE A 43 1.98 15.87 0.20
CA ILE A 43 1.14 14.98 1.00
C ILE A 43 0.59 13.84 0.13
N PHE A 44 0.18 14.15 -1.10
CA PHE A 44 -0.28 13.17 -2.09
C PHE A 44 0.80 12.11 -2.36
N TRP A 45 1.97 12.51 -2.85
CA TRP A 45 3.06 11.58 -3.16
C TRP A 45 3.57 10.86 -1.91
N GLY A 46 3.60 11.54 -0.76
CA GLY A 46 3.91 10.90 0.51
C GLY A 46 2.93 9.77 0.86
N ALA A 47 1.63 9.92 0.54
CA ALA A 47 0.63 8.86 0.74
C ALA A 47 0.78 7.74 -0.28
N VAL A 48 1.02 8.07 -1.55
CA VAL A 48 1.29 7.09 -2.62
C VAL A 48 2.44 6.15 -2.24
N VAL A 49 3.58 6.69 -1.85
CA VAL A 49 4.76 5.87 -1.53
C VAL A 49 4.48 4.96 -0.33
N ARG A 50 3.77 5.46 0.69
CA ARG A 50 3.36 4.65 1.85
C ARG A 50 2.40 3.53 1.46
N THR A 51 1.39 3.81 0.63
CA THR A 51 0.48 2.78 0.09
C THR A 51 1.25 1.67 -0.63
N LEU A 52 2.18 2.04 -1.52
CA LEU A 52 2.99 1.06 -2.26
C LEU A 52 3.88 0.22 -1.34
N GLU A 53 4.49 0.83 -0.32
CA GLU A 53 5.26 0.10 0.68
C GLU A 53 4.39 -0.92 1.44
N LEU A 54 3.19 -0.54 1.86
CA LEU A 54 2.30 -1.44 2.61
C LEU A 54 1.81 -2.59 1.74
N PHE A 55 1.53 -2.35 0.45
CA PHE A 55 1.28 -3.43 -0.51
C PHE A 55 2.50 -4.36 -0.64
N ASP A 56 3.70 -3.80 -0.77
CA ASP A 56 4.94 -4.58 -0.89
C ASP A 56 5.19 -5.44 0.36
N LEU A 57 4.96 -4.90 1.57
CA LEU A 57 5.04 -5.67 2.81
C LEU A 57 3.99 -6.78 2.87
N THR A 58 2.78 -6.53 2.36
CA THR A 58 1.70 -7.52 2.31
C THR A 58 2.02 -8.62 1.29
N LEU A 59 2.63 -8.29 0.15
CA LEU A 59 3.09 -9.26 -0.85
C LEU A 59 4.27 -10.11 -0.38
N MET A 60 5.09 -9.59 0.54
CA MET A 60 6.18 -10.34 1.19
C MET A 60 5.69 -11.35 2.23
N ASP A 61 4.42 -11.26 2.64
CA ASP A 61 3.85 -12.12 3.66
C ASP A 61 3.50 -13.52 3.11
N SER A 62 4.31 -14.51 3.46
CA SER A 62 4.15 -15.88 2.98
C SER A 62 2.81 -16.54 3.36
N ARG A 63 2.09 -15.99 4.35
CA ARG A 63 0.74 -16.45 4.72
C ARG A 63 -0.26 -16.26 3.59
N TRP A 64 -0.01 -15.32 2.67
CA TRP A 64 -0.94 -14.96 1.59
C TRP A 64 -0.61 -15.58 0.23
N ARG A 65 0.22 -16.62 0.15
CA ARG A 65 0.60 -17.29 -1.11
C ARG A 65 -0.58 -17.59 -2.05
N GLY A 66 -1.74 -17.98 -1.51
CA GLY A 66 -2.96 -18.25 -2.29
C GLY A 66 -3.71 -17.00 -2.80
N ARG A 67 -3.32 -15.80 -2.36
CA ARG A 67 -3.99 -14.52 -2.65
C ARG A 67 -3.07 -13.47 -3.27
N LEU A 68 -1.79 -13.80 -3.50
CA LEU A 68 -0.79 -12.85 -4.02
C LEU A 68 -1.21 -12.21 -5.35
N ARG A 69 -1.87 -12.97 -6.23
CA ARG A 69 -2.35 -12.42 -7.52
C ARG A 69 -3.36 -11.29 -7.33
N GLU A 70 -4.33 -11.48 -6.44
CA GLU A 70 -5.34 -10.45 -6.17
C GLU A 70 -4.72 -9.25 -5.45
N ILE A 71 -3.84 -9.48 -4.48
CA ILE A 71 -3.13 -8.40 -3.77
C ILE A 71 -2.28 -7.58 -4.76
N ALA A 72 -1.56 -8.25 -5.67
CA ALA A 72 -0.79 -7.62 -6.73
C ALA A 72 -1.70 -6.85 -7.68
N ARG A 73 -2.86 -7.42 -8.06
CA ARG A 73 -3.81 -6.73 -8.94
C ARG A 73 -4.37 -5.46 -8.29
N VAL A 74 -4.69 -5.47 -7.01
CA VAL A 74 -5.14 -4.26 -6.30
C VAL A 74 -4.02 -3.20 -6.28
N ARG A 75 -2.77 -3.61 -6.06
CA ARG A 75 -1.61 -2.71 -6.15
C ARG A 75 -1.47 -2.10 -7.55
N GLU A 76 -1.64 -2.88 -8.61
CA GLU A 76 -1.63 -2.40 -10.01
C GLU A 76 -2.75 -1.41 -10.29
N VAL A 77 -3.99 -1.75 -9.89
CA VAL A 77 -5.15 -0.86 -10.03
C VAL A 77 -4.93 0.45 -9.27
N PHE A 78 -4.30 0.41 -8.10
CA PHE A 78 -3.91 1.63 -7.40
C PHE A 78 -2.90 2.47 -8.21
N CYS A 79 -1.87 1.85 -8.79
CA CYS A 79 -0.90 2.55 -9.65
C CYS A 79 -1.56 3.18 -10.89
N ASP A 80 -2.48 2.46 -11.54
CA ASP A 80 -3.23 2.98 -12.69
C ASP A 80 -4.08 4.19 -12.27
N ALA A 81 -4.83 4.07 -11.16
CA ALA A 81 -5.67 5.15 -10.65
C ALA A 81 -4.88 6.45 -10.36
N ILE A 82 -3.68 6.35 -9.77
CA ILE A 82 -2.86 7.54 -9.48
C ILE A 82 -2.15 8.11 -10.71
N THR A 83 -2.08 7.37 -11.83
CA THR A 83 -1.47 7.81 -13.10
C THR A 83 -2.49 8.19 -14.17
N GLY A 84 -3.76 8.30 -13.79
CA GLY A 84 -4.83 8.82 -14.62
C GLY A 84 -5.83 7.79 -15.16
N GLY A 85 -5.75 6.53 -14.70
CA GLY A 85 -6.81 5.52 -14.82
C GLY A 85 -7.20 5.15 -16.24
N ARG A 86 -6.61 4.09 -16.82
CA ARG A 86 -6.86 3.71 -18.22
C ARG A 86 -6.98 2.21 -18.49
N GLU A 87 -6.83 1.37 -17.47
CA GLU A 87 -7.06 -0.07 -17.56
C GLU A 87 -8.51 -0.50 -17.25
#